data_AF-A0A7S7P6N0-F1
#
_entry.id   AF-A0A7S7P6N0-F1
#
_cell.length_a   1.000
_cell.length_b   1.000
_cell.length_c   1.000
_cell.angle_alpha   90.00
_cell.angle_beta   90.00
_cell.angle_gamma   90.00
#
_symmetry.space_group_name_H-M   'P 1'
#
loop_
_entity.id
_entity.type
_entity.pdbx_description
1 polymer ?
#
loop_
_entity_poly.entity_id
_entity_poly.type
_entity_poly.pdbx_seq_one_letter_code
_entity_poly.pdbx_strand_id
1 'polypeptide(L)'
;MPNQCTAPYRHLARMAATVLLVVPALVGCATGRGPSSAAPDLAGWAEPCAEQRSKIRLERLDKHAMQAAMADGISTGLAISSGALELNPLIATSPAGLIALTGAKIGLVKLADKLPEDEKRLVIKTSGALWSGAAVNNPAVLLSASPPVAIAAGVVAGVLWWRHSTRVYEGADREIAARSEAPPANPHRGTVAVVAAAH
;
A
#
# COMPACT_ATOMS: atom_id res chain seq x y z
N MET A 1 11.33 -49.68 1.34
CA MET A 1 10.49 -48.83 2.21
C MET A 1 10.26 -47.50 1.49
N PRO A 2 9.03 -47.16 1.08
CA PRO A 2 8.76 -45.92 0.35
C PRO A 2 8.83 -44.71 1.31
N ASN A 3 9.55 -43.67 0.88
CA ASN A 3 9.76 -42.42 1.60
C ASN A 3 8.43 -41.68 1.86
N GLN A 4 7.87 -41.84 3.06
CA GLN A 4 6.63 -41.15 3.47
C GLN A 4 6.84 -39.68 3.90
N CYS A 5 8.08 -39.19 3.96
CA CYS A 5 8.38 -37.84 4.45
C CYS A 5 8.13 -36.69 3.45
N THR A 6 7.83 -36.94 2.18
CA THR A 6 7.67 -35.87 1.16
C THR A 6 6.24 -35.36 0.98
N ALA A 7 5.24 -36.08 1.50
CA ALA A 7 3.83 -35.70 1.40
C ALA A 7 3.47 -34.35 2.07
N PRO A 8 3.94 -34.02 3.30
CA PRO A 8 3.52 -32.79 3.97
C PRO A 8 4.08 -31.52 3.29
N TYR A 9 5.31 -31.58 2.77
CA TYR A 9 5.95 -30.45 2.08
C TYR A 9 5.26 -30.09 0.77
N ARG A 10 4.75 -31.08 0.04
CA ARG A 10 4.03 -30.85 -1.21
C ARG A 10 2.68 -30.16 -0.98
N HIS A 11 2.03 -30.45 0.15
CA HIS A 11 0.77 -29.83 0.55
C HIS A 11 0.97 -28.38 1.03
N LEU A 12 2.03 -28.14 1.82
CA LEU A 12 2.46 -26.82 2.26
C LEU A 12 2.85 -25.92 1.08
N ALA A 13 3.63 -26.45 0.13
CA ALA A 13 4.06 -25.71 -1.06
C ALA A 13 2.86 -25.32 -1.95
N ARG A 14 1.88 -26.22 -2.10
CA ARG A 14 0.63 -25.93 -2.83
C ARG A 14 -0.21 -24.87 -2.12
N MET A 15 -0.39 -24.97 -0.80
CA MET A 15 -1.13 -23.97 -0.03
C MET A 15 -0.44 -22.60 -0.07
N ALA A 16 0.89 -22.55 0.08
CA ALA A 16 1.65 -21.31 -0.03
C ALA A 16 1.53 -20.69 -1.43
N ALA A 17 1.61 -21.49 -2.49
CA ALA A 17 1.40 -21.02 -3.86
C ALA A 17 -0.02 -20.49 -4.08
N THR A 18 -1.06 -21.17 -3.57
CA THR A 18 -2.45 -20.72 -3.66
C THR A 18 -2.67 -19.41 -2.90
N VAL A 19 -2.15 -19.28 -1.67
CA VAL A 19 -2.24 -18.04 -0.90
C VAL A 19 -1.50 -16.90 -1.61
N LEU A 20 -0.29 -17.14 -2.12
CA LEU A 20 0.49 -16.13 -2.86
C LEU A 20 -0.16 -15.69 -4.18
N LEU A 21 -0.97 -16.55 -4.82
CA LEU A 21 -1.67 -16.24 -6.07
C LEU A 21 -3.05 -15.59 -5.84
N VAL A 22 -3.77 -16.01 -4.79
CA VAL A 22 -5.13 -15.53 -4.49
C VAL A 22 -5.11 -14.19 -3.76
N VAL A 23 -4.12 -13.94 -2.90
CA VAL A 23 -4.02 -12.68 -2.14
C VAL A 23 -3.91 -11.44 -3.05
N PRO A 24 -3.05 -11.40 -4.10
CA PRO A 24 -3.02 -10.26 -5.03
C PRO A 24 -4.33 -10.05 -5.78
N ALA A 25 -5.04 -11.13 -6.14
CA ALA A 25 -6.33 -11.05 -6.81
C ALA A 25 -7.41 -10.46 -5.88
N LEU A 26 -7.47 -10.91 -4.62
CA LEU A 26 -8.40 -10.38 -3.62
C LEU A 26 -8.09 -8.92 -3.25
N VAL A 27 -6.81 -8.55 -3.12
CA VAL A 27 -6.38 -7.16 -2.90
C VAL A 27 -6.70 -6.29 -4.11
N GLY A 28 -6.55 -6.80 -5.34
CA GLY A 28 -6.96 -6.13 -6.57
C GLY A 28 -8.46 -5.86 -6.63
N CYS A 29 -9.28 -6.85 -6.25
CA CYS A 29 -10.73 -6.72 -6.20
C CYS A 29 -11.21 -5.77 -5.10
N ALA A 30 -10.61 -5.81 -3.90
CA ALA A 30 -10.97 -4.94 -2.78
C ALA A 30 -10.54 -3.48 -2.98
N THR A 31 -9.48 -3.23 -3.77
CA THR A 31 -9.02 -1.87 -4.09
C THR A 31 -9.74 -1.26 -5.31
N GLY A 32 -10.73 -1.94 -5.88
CA GLY A 32 -11.52 -1.44 -7.02
C GLY A 32 -10.70 -1.31 -8.31
N ARG A 33 -9.55 -1.99 -8.41
CA ARG A 33 -8.71 -1.96 -9.60
C ARG A 33 -9.22 -3.01 -10.57
N GLY A 34 -10.30 -2.68 -11.31
CA GLY A 34 -10.68 -3.44 -12.49
C GLY A 34 -9.49 -3.55 -13.46
N PRO A 35 -9.45 -4.58 -14.34
CA PRO A 35 -8.48 -4.61 -15.42
C PRO A 35 -8.59 -3.30 -16.17
N SER A 36 -7.50 -2.53 -16.17
CA SER A 36 -7.38 -1.30 -16.95
C SER A 36 -7.25 -1.71 -18.42
N SER A 37 -8.38 -2.11 -18.99
CA SER A 37 -8.61 -2.24 -20.43
C SER A 37 -9.47 -1.06 -20.85
N ALA A 38 -8.86 0.11 -20.80
CA ALA A 38 -9.22 1.25 -21.61
C ALA A 38 -7.90 1.96 -21.89
N ALA A 39 -7.35 1.71 -23.08
CA ALA A 39 -6.40 2.63 -23.67
C ALA A 39 -7.12 3.99 -23.71
N PRO A 40 -6.62 5.03 -23.02
CA PRO A 40 -7.27 6.32 -23.07
C PRO A 40 -7.22 6.84 -24.50
N ASP A 41 -8.39 7.17 -25.03
CA ASP A 41 -8.55 7.89 -26.28
C ASP A 41 -7.60 9.10 -26.30
N LEU A 42 -6.79 9.12 -27.36
CA LEU A 42 -5.82 10.14 -27.70
C LEU A 42 -6.55 11.46 -28.04
N ALA A 43 -6.93 12.22 -27.03
CA ALA A 43 -7.42 13.58 -27.19
C ALA A 43 -6.83 14.51 -26.12
N GLY A 44 -5.59 14.97 -26.33
CA GLY A 44 -5.13 16.28 -25.85
C GLY A 44 -4.95 16.50 -24.34
N TRP A 45 -4.67 15.47 -23.55
CA TRP A 45 -4.38 15.67 -22.11
C TRP A 45 -2.90 16.01 -21.94
N ALA A 46 -2.61 17.26 -21.59
CA ALA A 46 -1.28 17.66 -21.14
C ALA A 46 -0.83 16.73 -20.01
N GLU A 47 0.32 16.09 -20.17
CA GLU A 47 0.92 15.28 -19.10
C GLU A 47 0.95 16.13 -17.82
N PRO A 48 0.39 15.66 -16.69
CA PRO A 48 0.46 16.40 -15.45
C PRO A 48 1.93 16.71 -15.13
N CYS A 49 2.20 17.97 -14.80
CA CYS A 49 3.52 18.43 -14.38
C CYS A 49 4.08 17.48 -13.31
N ALA A 50 5.39 17.25 -13.30
CA ALA A 50 6.04 16.27 -12.42
C ALA A 50 5.59 16.40 -10.94
N GLU A 51 5.40 17.62 -10.44
CA GLU A 51 4.89 17.88 -9.09
C GLU A 51 3.47 17.40 -8.86
N GLN A 52 2.59 17.56 -9.84
CA GLN A 52 1.24 17.03 -9.72
C GLN A 52 1.28 15.50 -9.72
N ARG A 53 2.22 14.88 -10.44
CA ARG A 53 2.45 13.42 -10.37
C ARG A 53 2.97 12.97 -9.02
N SER A 54 3.97 13.64 -8.43
CA SER A 54 4.49 13.28 -7.10
C SER A 54 3.40 13.42 -6.03
N LYS A 55 2.67 14.54 -6.03
CA LYS A 55 1.55 14.78 -5.11
C LYS A 55 0.48 13.70 -5.23
N ILE A 56 0.08 13.34 -6.46
CA ILE A 56 -0.88 12.24 -6.69
C ILE A 56 -0.35 10.91 -6.16
N ARG A 57 0.95 10.60 -6.33
CA ARG A 57 1.54 9.35 -5.82
C ARG A 57 1.55 9.32 -4.29
N LEU A 58 1.91 10.42 -3.64
CA LEU A 58 1.91 10.55 -2.18
C LEU A 58 0.50 10.42 -1.61
N GLU A 59 -0.47 11.10 -2.21
CA GLU A 59 -1.87 11.03 -1.81
C GLU A 59 -2.44 9.60 -1.93
N ARG A 60 -1.98 8.82 -2.92
CA ARG A 60 -2.34 7.40 -3.02
C ARG A 60 -1.78 6.58 -1.87
N LEU A 61 -0.55 6.85 -1.41
CA LEU A 61 0.04 6.13 -0.27
C LEU A 61 -0.75 6.39 1.02
N ASP A 62 -1.16 7.64 1.25
CA ASP A 62 -1.98 8.02 2.40
C ASP A 62 -3.34 7.28 2.37
N LYS A 63 -4.01 7.26 1.20
CA LYS A 63 -5.25 6.50 1.01
C LYS A 63 -5.06 5.00 1.21
N HIS A 64 -3.92 4.46 0.79
CA HIS A 64 -3.61 3.04 0.96
C HIS A 64 -3.39 2.65 2.42
N ALA A 65 -2.73 3.48 3.23
CA ALA A 65 -2.58 3.18 4.66
C ALA A 65 -3.95 3.11 5.36
N MET A 66 -4.87 4.01 5.01
CA MET A 66 -6.25 3.96 5.49
C MET A 66 -6.98 2.70 5.04
N GLN A 67 -6.89 2.35 3.75
CA GLN A 67 -7.49 1.13 3.21
C GLN A 67 -6.90 -0.13 3.87
N ALA A 68 -5.60 -0.16 4.13
CA ALA A 68 -4.94 -1.27 4.81
C ALA A 68 -5.44 -1.43 6.25
N ALA A 69 -5.60 -0.33 6.99
CA ALA A 69 -6.20 -0.34 8.33
C ALA A 69 -7.61 -0.93 8.33
N MET A 70 -8.44 -0.51 7.38
CA MET A 70 -9.82 -1.00 7.24
C MET A 70 -9.84 -2.47 6.82
N ALA A 71 -9.02 -2.85 5.84
CA ALA A 71 -8.93 -4.24 5.37
C ALA A 71 -8.48 -5.17 6.49
N ASP A 72 -7.50 -4.75 7.29
CA ASP A 72 -7.05 -5.48 8.47
C ASP A 72 -8.16 -5.62 9.53
N GLY A 73 -8.87 -4.53 9.84
CA GLY A 73 -9.99 -4.56 10.77
C GLY A 73 -11.13 -5.49 10.32
N ILE A 74 -11.55 -5.39 9.06
CA ILE A 74 -12.60 -6.23 8.47
C ILE A 74 -12.16 -7.70 8.44
N SER A 75 -10.94 -7.97 7.97
CA SER A 75 -10.43 -9.34 7.87
C SER A 75 -10.22 -9.97 9.25
N THR A 76 -9.82 -9.19 10.26
CA THR A 76 -9.75 -9.66 11.66
C THR A 76 -11.14 -10.03 12.17
N GLY A 77 -12.14 -9.18 11.92
CA GLY A 77 -13.51 -9.45 12.32
C GLY A 77 -14.08 -10.72 11.68
N LEU A 78 -13.78 -10.95 10.40
CA LEU A 78 -14.15 -12.19 9.70
C LEU A 78 -13.41 -13.42 10.22
N ALA A 79 -12.11 -13.29 10.53
CA ALA A 79 -11.34 -14.39 11.11
C ALA A 79 -11.91 -14.79 12.48
N ILE A 80 -12.18 -13.82 13.36
CA ILE A 80 -12.74 -14.09 14.70
C ILE A 80 -14.16 -14.68 14.60
N SER A 81 -15.01 -14.17 13.70
CA SER A 81 -16.35 -14.73 13.51
C SER A 81 -16.34 -16.15 12.94
N SER A 82 -15.27 -16.55 12.24
CA SER A 82 -15.04 -17.93 11.78
C SER A 82 -14.50 -18.88 12.85
N GLY A 83 -14.29 -18.40 14.08
CA GLY A 83 -13.76 -19.20 15.19
C GLY A 83 -12.24 -19.11 15.38
N ALA A 84 -11.57 -18.16 14.73
CA ALA A 84 -10.17 -17.89 15.05
C ALA A 84 -10.05 -17.35 16.48
N LEU A 85 -9.12 -17.91 17.24
CA LEU A 85 -8.78 -17.43 18.59
C LEU A 85 -7.70 -16.36 18.49
N GLU A 86 -8.04 -15.16 18.95
CA GLU A 86 -7.06 -14.11 19.22
C GLU A 86 -6.38 -14.43 20.56
N LEU A 87 -5.05 -14.61 20.53
CA LEU A 87 -4.24 -14.97 21.70
C LEU A 87 -3.74 -13.76 22.48
N ASN A 88 -4.02 -12.54 22.02
CA ASN A 88 -3.61 -11.29 22.64
C ASN A 88 -4.66 -10.82 23.66
N PRO A 89 -4.39 -10.94 24.97
CA PRO A 89 -5.34 -10.54 26.01
C PRO A 89 -5.56 -9.01 26.06
N LEU A 90 -4.72 -8.23 25.37
CA LEU A 90 -4.85 -6.77 25.30
C LEU A 90 -5.89 -6.31 24.27
N ILE A 91 -6.31 -7.21 23.37
CA ILE A 91 -7.29 -6.90 22.33
C ILE A 91 -8.61 -7.51 22.77
N ALA A 92 -9.56 -6.66 23.15
CA ALA A 92 -10.93 -7.10 23.35
C ALA A 92 -11.46 -7.63 22.01
N THR A 93 -11.61 -8.95 21.90
CA THR A 93 -12.17 -9.64 20.72
C THR A 93 -13.68 -9.46 20.58
N SER A 94 -14.28 -8.69 21.48
CA SER A 94 -15.68 -8.29 21.36
C SER A 94 -15.88 -7.43 20.10
N PRO A 95 -17.09 -7.43 19.49
CA PRO A 95 -17.39 -6.57 18.34
C PRO A 95 -17.06 -5.09 18.62
N ALA A 96 -17.33 -4.61 19.83
CA ALA A 96 -16.98 -3.26 20.26
C ALA A 96 -15.47 -3.03 20.31
N GLY A 97 -14.69 -4.01 20.79
CA GLY A 97 -13.23 -3.94 20.82
C GLY A 97 -12.60 -3.93 19.42
N LEU A 98 -13.17 -4.68 18.47
CA LEU A 98 -12.72 -4.65 17.06
C LEU A 98 -13.04 -3.33 16.37
N ILE A 99 -14.20 -2.75 16.63
CA ILE A 99 -14.55 -1.40 16.16
C ILE A 99 -13.58 -0.38 16.75
N ALA A 100 -13.33 -0.45 18.06
CA ALA A 100 -12.40 0.45 18.74
C ALA A 100 -10.96 0.31 18.19
N LEU A 101 -10.48 -0.92 17.96
CA LEU A 101 -9.16 -1.17 17.40
C LEU A 101 -9.05 -0.64 15.96
N THR A 102 -10.06 -0.86 15.13
CA THR A 102 -10.10 -0.34 13.76
C THR A 102 -10.13 1.20 13.77
N GLY A 103 -10.96 1.78 14.64
CA GLY A 103 -11.00 3.22 14.88
C GLY A 103 -9.66 3.79 15.35
N ALA A 104 -8.94 3.08 16.23
CA ALA A 104 -7.61 3.47 16.69
C ALA A 104 -6.58 3.45 15.55
N LYS A 105 -6.61 2.43 14.67
CA LYS A 105 -5.75 2.38 13.48
C LYS A 105 -6.03 3.56 12.54
N ILE A 106 -7.30 3.82 12.24
CA ILE A 106 -7.73 4.97 11.43
C ILE A 106 -7.30 6.30 12.10
N GLY A 107 -7.48 6.41 13.40
CA GLY A 107 -7.07 7.56 14.22
C GLY A 107 -5.56 7.80 14.15
N LEU A 108 -4.75 6.73 14.14
CA LEU A 108 -3.30 6.83 13.99
C LEU A 108 -2.89 7.39 12.62
N VAL A 109 -3.55 6.98 11.53
CA VAL A 109 -3.33 7.58 10.20
C VAL A 109 -3.71 9.06 10.22
N LYS A 110 -4.85 9.40 10.83
CA LYS A 110 -5.31 10.80 10.94
C LYS A 110 -4.41 11.67 11.81
N LEU A 111 -3.79 11.10 12.84
CA LEU A 111 -2.80 11.79 13.65
C LEU A 111 -1.52 12.06 12.84
N ALA A 112 -1.14 11.16 11.94
CA ALA A 112 0.01 11.35 11.06
C ALA A 112 -0.13 12.59 10.17
N ASP A 113 -1.35 12.99 9.80
CA ASP A 113 -1.60 14.24 9.05
C ASP A 113 -1.26 15.53 9.83
N LYS A 114 -1.01 15.42 11.14
CA LYS A 114 -0.61 16.55 12.01
C LYS A 114 0.88 16.60 12.27
N LEU A 115 1.63 15.58 11.84
CA LEU A 115 3.07 15.50 12.05
C LEU A 115 3.84 16.27 10.96
N PRO A 116 5.09 16.66 11.23
CA PRO A 116 6.03 17.07 10.20
C PRO A 116 6.11 16.06 9.05
N GLU A 117 6.41 16.52 7.85
CA GLU A 117 6.32 15.70 6.63
C GLU A 117 7.23 14.45 6.67
N ASP A 118 8.41 14.55 7.28
CA ASP A 118 9.35 13.45 7.49
C ASP A 118 8.79 12.38 8.45
N GLU A 119 8.23 12.80 9.58
CA GLU A 119 7.57 11.91 10.55
C GLU A 119 6.29 11.30 9.97
N LYS A 120 5.46 12.11 9.30
CA LYS A 120 4.24 11.66 8.62
C LYS A 120 4.55 10.51 7.67
N ARG A 121 5.56 10.69 6.81
CA ARG A 121 5.96 9.65 5.83
C ARG A 121 6.37 8.36 6.53
N LEU A 122 7.16 8.45 7.59
CA LEU A 122 7.56 7.27 8.35
C LEU A 122 6.34 6.56 8.96
N VAL A 123 5.40 7.30 9.55
CA VAL A 123 4.20 6.74 10.16
C VAL A 123 3.29 6.09 9.11
N ILE A 124 2.99 6.76 8.00
CA ILE A 124 2.16 6.23 6.91
C ILE A 124 2.78 4.97 6.30
N LYS A 125 4.09 5.00 6.08
CA LYS A 125 4.85 3.88 5.54
C LYS A 125 4.85 2.67 6.47
N THR A 126 5.11 2.90 7.76
CA THR A 126 5.19 1.85 8.78
C THR A 126 3.82 1.24 9.03
N SER A 127 2.81 2.08 9.23
CA SER A 127 1.45 1.65 9.48
C SER A 127 0.85 0.93 8.26
N GLY A 128 1.03 1.48 7.06
CA GLY A 128 0.59 0.83 5.82
C GLY A 128 1.24 -0.54 5.62
N ALA A 129 2.55 -0.69 5.90
CA ALA A 129 3.24 -1.96 5.80
C ALA A 129 2.75 -2.97 6.85
N LEU A 130 2.63 -2.53 8.10
CA LEU A 130 2.18 -3.36 9.22
C LEU A 130 0.76 -3.89 8.97
N TRP A 131 -0.19 -3.02 8.66
CA TRP A 131 -1.58 -3.42 8.48
C TRP A 131 -1.82 -4.13 7.17
N SER A 132 -1.08 -3.82 6.11
CA SER A 132 -1.14 -4.62 4.88
C SER A 132 -0.64 -6.05 5.12
N GLY A 133 0.41 -6.21 5.93
CA GLY A 133 0.87 -7.54 6.35
C GLY A 133 -0.16 -8.27 7.20
N ALA A 134 -0.73 -7.60 8.21
CA ALA A 134 -1.75 -8.17 9.07
C ALA A 134 -3.04 -8.55 8.29
N ALA A 135 -3.46 -7.70 7.35
CA ALA A 135 -4.61 -7.96 6.48
C ALA A 135 -4.44 -9.19 5.58
N VAL A 136 -3.20 -9.60 5.26
CA VAL A 136 -2.90 -10.83 4.51
C VAL A 136 -2.90 -12.06 5.42
N ASN A 137 -2.54 -11.90 6.69
CA ASN A 137 -2.52 -13.00 7.66
C ASN A 137 -3.94 -13.57 7.90
N ASN A 138 -4.91 -12.70 8.10
CA ASN A 138 -6.30 -13.08 8.38
C ASN A 138 -6.96 -13.99 7.32
N PRO A 139 -6.91 -13.69 6.01
CA PRO A 139 -7.41 -14.60 4.98
C PRO A 139 -6.58 -15.86 4.84
N ALA A 140 -5.27 -15.83 5.13
CA ALA A 140 -4.47 -17.06 5.16
C ALA A 140 -4.95 -18.01 6.27
N VAL A 141 -5.28 -17.48 7.46
CA VAL A 141 -5.92 -18.25 8.55
C VAL A 141 -7.28 -18.79 8.11
N LEU A 142 -8.13 -17.98 7.46
CA LEU A 142 -9.43 -18.42 6.92
C LEU A 142 -9.28 -19.56 5.91
N LEU A 143 -8.21 -19.55 5.10
CA LEU A 143 -7.87 -20.61 4.15
C LEU A 143 -7.19 -21.82 4.82
N SER A 144 -7.24 -21.93 6.15
CA SER A 144 -6.64 -23.00 6.93
C SER A 144 -5.12 -23.12 6.74
N ALA A 145 -4.43 -22.01 6.42
CA ALA A 145 -2.98 -21.99 6.50
C ALA A 145 -2.55 -22.19 7.95
N SER A 146 -1.52 -23.01 8.17
CA SER A 146 -0.93 -23.14 9.52
C SER A 146 -0.47 -21.75 10.01
N PRO A 147 -0.59 -21.42 11.31
CA PRO A 147 -0.23 -20.10 11.83
C PRO A 147 1.17 -19.60 11.40
N PRO A 148 2.24 -20.43 11.37
CA PRO A 148 3.55 -19.98 10.90
C PRO A 148 3.55 -19.52 9.43
N VAL A 149 2.76 -20.16 8.57
CA VAL A 149 2.65 -19.81 7.15
C VAL A 149 1.88 -18.51 6.98
N ALA A 150 0.80 -18.34 7.73
CA ALA A 150 -0.02 -17.13 7.68
C ALA A 150 0.79 -15.89 8.16
N ILE A 151 1.56 -16.05 9.23
CA ILE A 151 2.52 -15.03 9.72
C ILE A 151 3.58 -14.73 8.67
N ALA A 152 4.21 -15.75 8.08
CA ALA A 152 5.24 -15.56 7.06
C ALA A 152 4.70 -14.82 5.83
N ALA A 153 3.49 -15.16 5.37
CA ALA A 153 2.82 -14.47 4.26
C ALA A 153 2.56 -13.00 4.59
N GLY A 154 2.08 -12.70 5.80
CA GLY A 154 1.88 -11.33 6.27
C GLY A 154 3.18 -10.53 6.33
N VAL A 155 4.26 -11.11 6.87
CA VAL A 155 5.59 -10.46 6.92
C VAL A 155 6.10 -10.16 5.51
N VAL A 156 6.01 -11.11 4.59
CA VAL A 156 6.44 -10.91 3.20
C VAL A 156 5.63 -9.77 2.55
N ALA A 157 4.30 -9.77 2.70
CA ALA A 157 3.44 -8.72 2.18
C ALA A 157 3.80 -7.34 2.74
N GLY A 158 4.02 -7.24 4.05
CA GLY A 158 4.44 -6.01 4.71
C GLY A 158 5.80 -5.50 4.21
N VAL A 159 6.78 -6.38 4.04
CA VAL A 159 8.11 -6.01 3.51
C VAL A 159 8.02 -5.54 2.05
N LEU A 160 7.22 -6.23 1.21
CA LEU A 160 7.01 -5.81 -0.18
C LEU A 160 6.35 -4.43 -0.24
N TRP A 161 5.37 -4.17 0.62
CA TRP A 161 4.73 -2.86 0.75
C TRP A 161 5.71 -1.77 1.21
N TRP A 162 6.50 -2.06 2.24
CA TRP A 162 7.53 -1.15 2.73
C TRP A 162 8.53 -0.77 1.62
N ARG A 163 9.00 -1.75 0.85
CA ARG A 163 9.90 -1.51 -0.28
C ARG A 163 9.23 -0.68 -1.38
N HIS A 164 7.97 -0.97 -1.71
CA HIS A 164 7.22 -0.22 -2.70
C HIS A 164 7.06 1.25 -2.31
N SER A 165 6.56 1.50 -1.10
CA SER A 165 6.39 2.86 -0.55
C SER A 165 7.72 3.62 -0.47
N THR A 166 8.81 2.97 -0.05
CA THR A 166 10.16 3.57 -0.06
C THR A 166 10.52 4.13 -1.43
N ARG A 167 10.36 3.34 -2.49
CA ARG A 167 10.69 3.78 -3.86
C ARG A 167 9.84 4.95 -4.32
N VAL A 168 8.57 4.99 -3.93
CA VAL A 168 7.66 6.09 -4.27
C VAL A 168 8.09 7.38 -3.57
N TYR A 169 8.46 7.32 -2.28
CA TYR A 169 8.96 8.49 -1.56
C TYR A 169 10.31 8.97 -2.10
N GLU A 170 11.27 8.07 -2.33
CA GLU A 170 12.57 8.43 -2.93
C GLU A 170 12.40 9.07 -4.31
N GLY A 171 11.46 8.59 -5.11
CA GLY A 171 11.14 9.20 -6.41
C GLY A 171 10.61 10.62 -6.25
N ALA A 172 9.70 10.85 -5.30
CA ALA A 172 9.20 12.19 -5.00
C ALA A 172 10.30 13.13 -4.49
N ASP A 173 11.21 12.64 -3.65
CA ASP A 173 12.32 13.45 -3.11
C ASP A 173 13.32 13.87 -4.18
N ARG A 174 13.65 12.97 -5.11
CA ARG A 174 14.50 13.31 -6.27
C ARG A 174 13.84 14.37 -7.15
N GLU A 175 12.53 14.26 -7.38
CA GLU A 175 11.77 15.23 -8.17
C GLU A 175 11.74 16.62 -7.50
N ILE A 176 11.70 16.68 -6.16
CA ILE A 176 11.78 17.93 -5.40
C ILE A 176 13.20 18.51 -5.44
N ALA A 177 14.22 17.69 -5.18
CA ALA A 177 15.62 18.14 -5.17
C ALA A 177 16.07 18.70 -6.53
N ALA A 178 15.71 18.02 -7.63
CA ALA A 178 16.03 18.48 -8.99
C ALA A 178 15.45 19.86 -9.33
N ARG A 179 14.39 20.30 -8.63
CA ARG A 179 13.80 21.63 -8.79
C ARG A 179 14.52 22.69 -7.97
N SER A 180 14.97 22.33 -6.77
CA SER A 180 15.76 23.23 -5.93
C SER A 180 17.10 23.59 -6.56
N GLU A 181 17.62 22.72 -7.43
CA GLU A 181 18.86 22.95 -8.19
C GLU A 181 18.66 23.68 -9.53
N ALA A 182 17.42 23.78 -10.04
CA ALA A 182 17.17 24.46 -11.31
C ALA A 182 17.34 25.99 -11.12
N PRO A 183 18.21 26.66 -11.90
CA PRO A 183 18.38 28.10 -11.79
C PRO A 183 17.04 28.81 -12.09
N PRO A 184 16.70 29.90 -11.37
CA PRO A 184 15.44 30.61 -11.58
C PRO A 184 15.34 30.98 -13.05
N ALA A 185 14.23 30.58 -13.69
CA ALA A 185 13.97 30.89 -15.08
C ALA A 185 14.09 32.41 -15.24
N ASN A 186 15.12 32.86 -15.96
CA ASN A 186 15.46 34.26 -16.06
C ASN A 186 14.27 34.99 -16.74
N PRO A 187 13.47 35.79 -15.99
CA PRO A 187 12.24 36.38 -16.53
C PRO A 187 12.55 37.47 -17.58
N HIS A 188 13.83 37.81 -17.76
CA HIS A 188 14.31 38.81 -18.70
C HIS A 188 14.87 38.25 -20.00
N ARG A 189 14.67 36.96 -20.33
CA ARG A 189 14.97 36.45 -21.68
C ARG A 189 13.87 36.90 -22.64
N GLY A 190 13.87 38.20 -22.90
CA GLY A 190 12.90 38.91 -23.72
C GLY A 190 12.79 38.28 -25.10
N THR A 191 11.55 38.21 -25.55
CA THR A 191 11.14 38.06 -26.94
C THR A 191 11.85 39.14 -27.76
N VAL A 192 13.02 38.83 -28.31
CA VAL A 192 13.59 39.62 -29.40
C VAL A 192 12.73 39.28 -30.61
N ALA A 193 11.62 40.00 -30.75
CA ALA A 193 10.84 40.03 -31.96
C ALA A 193 11.76 40.54 -33.07
N VAL A 194 12.19 39.62 -33.93
CA VAL A 194 12.90 39.95 -35.16
C VAL A 194 11.91 40.71 -36.04
N VAL A 195 11.94 42.04 -35.96
CA VAL A 195 11.31 42.90 -36.97
C VAL A 195 12.17 42.76 -38.22
N ALA A 196 11.78 41.83 -39.09
CA ALA A 196 12.30 41.78 -40.45
C ALA A 196 11.75 43.01 -41.19
N ALA A 197 12.61 44.01 -41.37
CA ALA A 197 12.35 45.12 -42.27
C ALA A 197 12.24 44.58 -43.70
N ALA A 198 11.06 44.75 -44.30
CA ALA A 198 10.87 44.59 -45.74
C ALA A 198 11.48 45.81 -46.44
N HIS A 199 12.40 45.54 -47.36
CA HIS A 199 12.88 46.47 -48.39
C HIS A 199 12.19 46.14 -49.71
#